data_AF-A0A7C7PIL2-F1
#
_entry.id   AF-A0A7C7PIL2-F1
#
_cell.length_a   1.000
_cell.length_b   1.000
_cell.length_c   1.000
_cell.angle_alpha   90.00
_cell.angle_beta   90.00
_cell.angle_gamma   90.00
#
_symmetry.space_group_name_H-M   'P 1'
#
loop_
_entity.id
_entity.type
_entity.pdbx_description
1 polymer ?
#
loop_
_entity_poly.entity_id
_entity_poly.type
_entity_poly.pdbx_seq_one_letter_code
_entity_poly.pdbx_strand_id
1 'polypeptide(L)' 'MVRDAMTELDSIESMLDEQRRFPPPEPIASEAHITDLDEYQSMWRRSIADPAGFWGEIAEEFEW' A
#
# COMPACT_ATOMS: atom_id res chain seq x y z
N MET A 1 -3.43 -41.82 3.00
CA MET A 1 -2.99 -41.52 4.38
C MET A 1 -2.27 -40.17 4.39
N VAL A 2 -3.04 -39.08 4.30
CA VAL A 2 -2.51 -37.69 4.44
C VAL A 2 -3.59 -36.73 5.00
N ARG A 3 -4.70 -37.26 5.54
CA ARG A 3 -5.88 -36.48 5.93
C ARG A 3 -5.88 -36.00 7.39
N ASP A 4 -4.83 -36.29 8.15
CA ASP A 4 -4.74 -35.95 9.59
C ASP A 4 -3.83 -34.75 9.90
N ALA A 5 -3.13 -34.17 8.92
CA ALA A 5 -2.18 -33.08 9.17
C ALA A 5 -2.81 -31.67 9.17
N MET A 6 -4.08 -31.52 8.77
CA MET A 6 -4.72 -30.20 8.60
C MET A 6 -5.58 -29.74 9.80
N THR A 7 -5.72 -30.55 10.85
CA THR A 7 -6.67 -30.27 11.96
C THR A 7 -6.02 -29.61 13.19
N GLU A 8 -4.73 -29.28 13.14
CA GLU A 8 -3.99 -28.65 14.27
C GLU A 8 -3.76 -27.14 14.10
N LEU A 9 -4.54 -26.45 13.24
CA LEU A 9 -4.43 -25.00 13.01
C LEU A 9 -5.67 -24.22 13.43
N ASP A 10 -6.56 -24.79 14.25
CA ASP A 10 -7.71 -24.05 14.80
C ASP A 10 -7.35 -23.37 16.13
N SER A 11 -6.13 -22.81 16.19
CA SER A 11 -5.61 -22.10 17.35
C SER A 11 -6.22 -20.70 17.40
N ILE A 12 -7.35 -20.57 18.13
CA ILE A 12 -8.06 -19.36 18.57
C ILE A 12 -7.45 -18.04 18.06
N GLU A 13 -7.97 -17.53 16.94
CA GLU A 13 -7.62 -16.22 16.41
C GLU A 13 -8.58 -15.17 16.97
N SER A 14 -8.29 -14.64 18.17
CA SER A 14 -9.04 -13.49 18.71
C SER A 14 -8.51 -12.20 18.09
N MET A 15 -8.97 -11.86 16.88
CA MET A 15 -8.71 -10.55 16.30
C MET A 15 -9.69 -9.53 16.87
N LEU A 16 -9.18 -8.55 17.61
CA LEU A 16 -9.89 -7.30 17.81
C LEU A 16 -9.88 -6.55 16.46
N ASP A 17 -11.04 -6.48 15.80
CA ASP A 17 -11.20 -5.75 14.55
C ASP A 17 -11.36 -4.24 14.83
N GLU A 18 -10.23 -3.56 15.00
CA GLU A 18 -10.16 -2.12 15.22
C GLU A 18 -10.17 -1.37 13.87
N GLN A 19 -11.26 -0.67 13.59
CA GLN A 19 -11.51 0.01 12.31
C GLN A 19 -11.24 1.52 12.36
N ARG A 20 -10.75 2.08 13.48
CA ARG A 20 -10.44 3.51 13.58
C ARG A 20 -9.41 3.94 12.55
N ARG A 21 -9.70 5.04 11.87
CA ARG A 21 -8.80 5.72 10.94
C ARG A 21 -8.35 7.04 11.53
N PHE A 22 -7.09 7.37 11.34
CA PHE A 22 -6.49 8.62 11.78
C PHE A 22 -5.96 9.35 10.54
N PRO A 23 -6.75 10.25 9.93
CA PRO A 23 -6.27 11.00 8.78
C PRO A 23 -5.11 11.91 9.19
N PRO A 24 -4.20 12.23 8.26
CA PRO A 24 -3.17 13.23 8.52
C PRO A 24 -3.81 14.58 8.91
N PRO A 25 -3.19 15.35 9.83
CA PRO A 25 -3.62 16.71 10.13
C PRO A 25 -3.64 17.59 8.88
N GLU A 26 -4.59 18.53 8.81
CA GLU A 26 -4.83 19.36 7.62
C GLU A 26 -3.59 20.13 7.10
N PRO A 27 -2.72 20.72 7.94
CA PRO A 27 -1.53 21.41 7.46
C PRO A 27 -0.55 20.47 6.74
N ILE A 28 -0.52 19.18 7.13
CA ILE A 28 0.35 18.19 6.50
C ILE A 28 -0.32 17.62 5.25
N ALA A 29 -1.64 17.41 5.30
CA ALA A 29 -2.40 16.85 4.20
C ALA A 29 -2.43 17.77 2.98
N SER A 30 -2.49 19.09 3.18
CA SER A 30 -2.55 20.09 2.11
C SER A 30 -1.21 20.34 1.41
N GLU A 31 -0.09 20.11 2.09
CA GLU A 31 1.27 20.29 1.55
C GLU A 31 1.89 18.99 1.00
N ALA A 32 1.18 17.86 1.10
CA ALA A 32 1.67 16.58 0.62
C ALA A 32 1.86 16.58 -0.91
N HIS A 33 2.92 15.91 -1.38
CA HIS A 33 3.15 15.71 -2.82
C HIS A 33 2.03 14.93 -3.51
N ILE A 34 1.29 14.12 -2.75
CA ILE A 34 0.09 13.41 -3.18
C ILE A 34 -0.98 13.64 -2.11
N THR A 35 -2.06 14.32 -2.47
CA THR A 35 -3.14 14.70 -1.54
C THR A 35 -4.36 13.80 -1.65
N ASP A 36 -4.47 13.03 -2.73
CA ASP A 36 -5.58 12.15 -3.03
C ASP A 36 -5.16 10.67 -3.04
N LEU A 37 -5.96 9.81 -2.41
CA LEU A 37 -5.63 8.40 -2.26
C LEU A 37 -5.81 7.63 -3.58
N ASP A 38 -6.70 8.05 -4.46
CA ASP A 38 -6.91 7.40 -5.75
C ASP A 38 -5.77 7.76 -6.73
N GLU A 39 -5.25 8.99 -6.66
CA GLU A 39 -4.02 9.41 -7.33
C GLU A 39 -2.84 8.52 -6.90
N TYR A 40 -2.59 8.40 -5.59
CA TYR A 40 -1.57 7.50 -5.05
C TYR A 40 -1.72 6.08 -5.59
N GLN A 41 -2.95 5.52 -5.53
CA GLN A 41 -3.18 4.16 -6.00
C GLN A 41 -2.96 4.01 -7.51
N SER A 42 -3.28 5.04 -8.31
CA SER A 42 -3.03 5.05 -9.75
C SER A 42 -1.52 5.01 -10.04
N MET A 43 -0.75 5.89 -9.39
CA MET A 43 0.70 5.93 -9.50
C MET A 43 1.33 4.61 -9.04
N TRP A 44 0.87 4.06 -7.92
CA TRP A 44 1.33 2.78 -7.39
C TRP A 44 1.05 1.62 -8.35
N ARG A 45 -0.16 1.54 -8.91
CA ARG A 45 -0.48 0.49 -9.91
C ARG A 45 0.42 0.61 -11.14
N ARG A 46 0.68 1.83 -11.62
CA ARG A 46 1.57 2.08 -12.75
C ARG A 46 3.01 1.69 -12.43
N SER A 47 3.53 2.03 -11.26
CA SER A 47 4.91 1.72 -10.88
C SER A 47 5.19 0.22 -10.82
N ILE A 48 4.17 -0.60 -10.60
CA ILE A 48 4.25 -2.06 -10.65
C ILE A 48 4.01 -2.61 -12.07
N ALA A 49 3.04 -2.06 -12.82
CA ALA A 49 2.67 -2.54 -14.15
C ALA A 49 3.68 -2.16 -15.25
N ASP A 50 4.30 -0.99 -15.13
CA ASP A 50 5.32 -0.47 -16.04
C ASP A 50 6.44 0.22 -15.23
N PRO A 51 7.32 -0.57 -14.57
CA PRO A 51 8.35 -0.02 -13.71
C PRO A 51 9.40 0.78 -14.48
N ALA A 52 9.73 0.36 -15.72
CA ALA A 52 10.75 1.03 -16.52
C ALA A 52 10.29 2.41 -16.99
N GLY A 53 9.05 2.51 -17.49
CA GLY A 53 8.48 3.80 -17.88
C GLY A 53 8.27 4.72 -16.68
N PHE A 54 7.66 4.21 -15.61
CA PHE A 54 7.38 5.01 -14.41
C PHE A 54 8.65 5.58 -13.76
N TRP A 55 9.63 4.73 -13.46
CA TRP A 55 10.85 5.20 -12.80
C TRP A 55 11.79 5.93 -13.75
N GLY A 56 11.75 5.62 -15.06
CA GLY A 56 12.49 6.36 -16.08
C GLY A 56 12.06 7.82 -16.15
N GLU A 57 10.76 8.09 -16.19
CA GLU A 57 10.21 9.46 -16.18
C GLU A 57 10.64 10.22 -14.92
N ILE A 58 10.54 9.59 -13.74
CA ILE A 58 10.99 10.21 -12.49
C ILE A 58 12.49 10.54 -12.53
N ALA A 59 13.31 9.65 -13.09
CA ALA A 59 14.75 9.84 -13.15
C ALA A 59 15.17 11.03 -14.05
N GLU A 60 14.37 11.37 -15.07
CA GLU A 60 14.61 12.53 -15.94
C GLU A 60 14.52 13.87 -15.20
N GLU A 61 13.85 13.93 -14.05
CA GLU A 61 13.77 15.13 -13.20
C GLU A 61 15.08 15.41 -12.43
N PHE A 62 16.03 14.48 -12.44
CA PHE A 62 17.30 14.60 -11.72
C PHE A 62 18.48 14.75 -12.68
N GLU A 63 19.31 15.76 -12.44
CA GLU A 63 20.64 15.85 -13.03
C GLU A 63 21.64 15.11 -12.12
N TRP A 64 22.44 14.23 -12.73
CA TRP A 64 23.42 13.38 -12.05
C TRP A 64 24.85 13.80 -12.38
#